data_AF-B4KCZ3-F1
#
_entry.id   AF-B4KCZ3-F1
#
_cell.length_a   1.000
_cell.length_b   1.000
_cell.length_c   1.000
_cell.angle_alpha   90.00
_cell.angle_beta   90.00
_cell.angle_gamma   90.00
#
_symmetry.space_group_name_H-M   'P 1'
#
loop_
_entity.id
_entity.type
_entity.pdbx_description
1 polymer ?
#
loop_
_entity_poly.entity_id
_entity_poly.type
_entity_poly.pdbx_seq_one_letter_code
_entity_poly.pdbx_strand_id
1 'polypeptide(L)'
;MIPMQLVLGIGCVIVAAVAAIYFSQPVNQRPHSSGGCRIDDNNDRSFNNSKKRKFRENKPGDKCLICHEEMTEESMHKMRCGHALCKLPCFREYREWRRNCPYCEQIVIRIDQPGDACSICCEPMEVQNMEYLRCEHALHTLCLQEYKKNNYKTCPICMRNM
;
A
#
# COMPACT_ATOMS: atom_id res chain seq x y z
N MET A 1 48.76 34.48 -20.58
CA MET A 1 47.32 34.33 -20.92
C MET A 1 46.85 32.88 -20.73
N ILE A 2 47.07 32.30 -19.55
CA ILE A 2 46.71 30.92 -19.18
C ILE A 2 45.50 30.83 -18.20
N PRO A 3 44.98 31.90 -17.55
CA PRO A 3 44.00 31.70 -16.47
C PRO A 3 42.60 31.29 -16.98
N MET A 4 42.21 31.69 -18.20
CA MET A 4 40.84 31.47 -18.68
C MET A 4 40.52 30.01 -19.02
N GLN A 5 41.48 29.26 -19.56
CA GLN A 5 41.30 27.82 -19.84
C GLN A 5 41.30 26.99 -18.55
N LEU A 6 42.07 27.42 -17.55
CA LEU A 6 42.17 26.74 -16.25
C LEU A 6 40.89 26.92 -15.44
N VAL A 7 40.30 28.12 -15.47
CA VAL A 7 39.01 28.41 -14.83
C VAL A 7 37.87 27.63 -15.49
N LEU A 8 37.85 27.54 -16.82
CA LEU A 8 36.84 26.77 -17.55
C LEU A 8 36.95 25.27 -17.28
N GLY A 9 38.17 24.72 -17.23
CA GLY A 9 38.41 23.32 -16.90
C GLY A 9 37.94 22.96 -15.48
N ILE A 10 38.28 23.78 -14.48
CA ILE A 10 37.84 23.57 -13.10
C ILE A 10 36.31 23.70 -12.98
N GLY A 11 35.71 24.68 -13.67
CA GLY A 11 34.26 24.87 -13.69
C GLY A 11 33.51 23.64 -14.22
N CYS A 12 33.98 23.06 -15.33
CA CYS A 12 33.37 21.86 -15.91
C CYS A 12 33.45 20.64 -14.98
N VAL A 13 34.58 20.45 -14.28
CA VAL A 13 34.73 19.33 -13.34
C VAL A 13 33.78 19.47 -12.15
N ILE A 14 33.61 20.69 -11.63
CA ILE A 14 32.69 20.94 -10.51
C ILE A 14 31.24 20.68 -10.93
N VAL A 15 30.81 21.18 -12.09
CA VAL A 15 29.43 20.98 -12.58
C VAL A 15 29.16 19.50 -12.84
N ALA A 16 30.10 18.78 -13.44
CA ALA A 16 29.96 17.34 -13.67
C ALA A 16 29.89 16.54 -12.35
N ALA A 17 30.68 16.90 -11.35
CA ALA A 17 30.64 16.26 -10.03
C ALA A 17 29.30 16.51 -9.30
N VAL A 18 28.78 17.75 -9.35
CA VAL A 18 27.49 18.09 -8.76
C VAL A 18 26.35 17.35 -9.48
N ALA A 19 26.37 17.31 -10.82
CA ALA A 19 25.39 16.57 -11.61
C ALA A 19 25.45 15.07 -11.28
N ALA A 20 26.64 14.49 -11.21
CA ALA A 20 26.82 13.10 -10.82
C ALA A 20 26.25 12.84 -9.42
N ILE A 21 26.53 13.67 -8.42
CA ILE A 21 25.94 13.52 -7.06
C ILE A 21 24.42 13.64 -7.10
N TYR A 22 23.87 14.59 -7.86
CA TYR A 22 22.43 14.80 -7.96
C TYR A 22 21.71 13.61 -8.62
N PHE A 23 22.25 13.07 -9.70
CA PHE A 23 21.68 11.91 -10.38
C PHE A 23 22.00 10.58 -9.68
N SER A 24 23.07 10.53 -8.88
CA SER A 24 23.44 9.37 -8.06
C SER A 24 22.77 9.39 -6.69
N GLN A 25 21.95 10.40 -6.35
CA GLN A 25 21.11 10.28 -5.16
C GLN A 25 20.15 9.12 -5.40
N PRO A 26 20.29 7.99 -4.68
CA PRO A 26 19.24 7.00 -4.70
C PRO A 26 18.00 7.71 -4.19
N VAL A 27 16.93 7.68 -5.00
CA VAL A 27 15.58 7.99 -4.54
C VAL A 27 15.45 7.33 -3.18
N ASN A 28 15.25 8.13 -2.14
CA ASN A 28 15.02 7.67 -0.77
C ASN A 28 14.07 6.47 -0.83
N GLN A 29 14.63 5.26 -0.78
CA GLN A 29 13.88 4.09 -0.40
C GLN A 29 13.45 4.44 1.01
N ARG A 30 12.15 4.71 1.16
CA ARG A 30 11.50 4.74 2.46
C ARG A 30 12.02 3.53 3.22
N PRO A 31 12.49 3.68 4.45
CA PRO A 31 13.13 2.59 5.16
C PRO A 31 12.11 1.45 5.30
N HIS A 32 12.30 0.42 4.48
CA HIS A 32 11.78 -0.90 4.75
C HIS A 32 12.67 -1.44 5.86
N SER A 33 12.17 -1.35 7.10
CA SER A 33 12.83 -1.87 8.30
C SER A 33 12.97 -3.39 8.19
N SER A 34 14.09 -3.82 7.62
CA SER A 34 14.56 -5.20 7.59
C SER A 34 16.00 -5.19 8.08
N GLY A 35 16.21 -5.34 9.39
CA GLY A 35 17.55 -5.42 9.95
C GLY A 35 17.53 -5.53 11.47
N GLY A 36 17.79 -6.74 11.98
CA GLY A 36 17.91 -7.00 13.41
C GLY A 36 19.17 -6.40 14.04
N CYS A 37 19.13 -6.25 15.36
CA CYS A 37 20.27 -6.25 16.27
C CYS A 37 19.75 -6.60 17.68
N ARG A 38 20.31 -7.65 18.27
CA ARG A 38 21.23 -7.63 19.42
C ARG A 38 20.50 -7.60 20.78
N ILE A 39 20.67 -8.69 21.49
CA ILE A 39 20.52 -8.77 22.95
C ILE A 39 21.53 -7.79 23.54
N ASP A 40 21.05 -6.79 24.26
CA ASP A 40 21.80 -6.13 25.32
C ASP A 40 20.80 -5.71 26.41
N ASP A 41 21.00 -6.29 27.59
CA ASP A 41 20.27 -6.02 28.82
C ASP A 41 20.61 -4.63 29.35
N ASN A 42 19.60 -3.79 29.61
CA ASN A 42 19.35 -3.24 30.95
C ASN A 42 18.21 -2.20 30.96
N ASN A 43 17.23 -2.53 31.80
CA ASN A 43 16.48 -1.69 32.72
C ASN A 43 15.72 -0.43 32.24
N ASP A 44 14.40 -0.58 32.40
CA ASP A 44 13.51 0.33 33.11
C ASP A 44 13.14 1.67 32.44
N ARG A 45 11.94 1.66 31.83
CA ARG A 45 10.87 2.59 32.22
C ARG A 45 9.54 2.15 31.61
N SER A 46 8.69 1.66 32.51
CA SER A 46 7.24 1.53 32.34
C SER A 46 6.63 2.75 31.65
N PHE A 47 6.11 2.57 30.43
CA PHE A 47 5.02 3.39 29.89
C PHE A 47 4.02 2.50 29.15
N ASN A 48 3.00 2.08 29.90
CA ASN A 48 1.61 1.98 29.50
C ASN A 48 1.32 1.37 28.12
N ASN A 49 1.08 0.07 28.13
CA ASN A 49 -0.11 -0.61 27.59
C ASN A 49 -0.96 0.22 26.62
N SER A 50 -0.40 0.52 25.44
CA SER A 50 -1.14 1.11 24.34
C SER A 50 -2.00 0.03 23.71
N LYS A 51 -3.11 -0.29 24.38
CA LYS A 51 -4.26 -0.95 23.73
C LYS A 51 -4.59 -0.08 22.52
N LYS A 52 -4.14 -0.50 21.33
CA LYS A 52 -4.61 0.03 20.04
C LYS A 52 -6.11 0.25 20.23
N ARG A 53 -6.58 1.49 20.13
CA ARG A 53 -8.02 1.80 20.20
C ARG A 53 -8.67 1.00 19.07
N LYS A 54 -9.12 -0.21 19.37
CA LYS A 54 -9.81 -1.07 18.42
C LYS A 54 -11.14 -0.37 18.21
N PHE A 55 -11.20 0.42 17.14
CA PHE A 55 -12.45 0.98 16.68
C PHE A 55 -13.46 -0.15 16.50
N ARG A 56 -14.70 0.09 16.91
CA ARG A 56 -15.79 -0.88 16.83
C ARG A 56 -16.06 -1.19 15.36
N GLU A 57 -16.21 -2.46 15.03
CA GLU A 57 -16.67 -2.86 13.69
C GLU A 57 -18.07 -2.28 13.40
N ASN A 58 -18.31 -1.94 12.13
CA ASN A 58 -19.62 -1.48 11.68
C ASN A 58 -20.60 -2.64 11.55
N LYS A 59 -21.86 -2.36 11.88
CA LYS A 59 -23.00 -3.28 11.77
C LYS A 59 -24.10 -2.66 10.90
N PRO A 60 -25.00 -3.47 10.32
CA PRO A 60 -26.22 -2.94 9.69
C PRO A 60 -26.98 -2.02 10.65
N GLY A 61 -27.47 -0.88 10.15
CA GLY A 61 -28.07 0.21 10.93
C GLY A 61 -27.06 1.29 11.36
N ASP A 62 -25.76 1.05 11.24
CA ASP A 62 -24.77 2.12 11.44
C ASP A 62 -24.80 3.10 10.27
N LYS A 63 -24.50 4.38 10.56
CA LYS A 63 -24.43 5.43 9.56
C LYS A 63 -23.11 5.39 8.78
N CYS A 64 -23.20 5.58 7.47
CA CYS A 64 -22.05 5.75 6.60
C CYS A 64 -21.34 7.08 6.91
N LEU A 65 -20.00 7.08 6.98
CA LEU A 65 -19.22 8.31 7.25
C LEU A 65 -19.28 9.34 6.12
N ILE A 66 -19.60 8.92 4.90
CA ILE A 66 -19.57 9.78 3.72
C ILE A 66 -20.94 10.43 3.47
N CYS A 67 -22.01 9.62 3.35
CA CYS A 67 -23.34 10.14 3.07
C CYS A 67 -24.22 10.34 4.33
N HIS A 68 -23.78 9.86 5.50
CA HIS A 68 -24.54 9.88 6.76
C HIS A 68 -25.88 9.11 6.76
N GLU A 69 -26.16 8.35 5.72
CA GLU A 69 -27.31 7.44 5.64
C GLU A 69 -27.04 6.12 6.38
N GLU A 70 -28.10 5.47 6.84
CA GLU A 70 -28.02 4.15 7.46
C GLU A 70 -27.64 3.09 6.44
N MET A 71 -26.64 2.28 6.80
CA MET A 71 -26.19 1.18 5.95
C MET A 71 -26.98 -0.09 6.27
N THR A 72 -27.58 -0.69 5.26
CA THR A 72 -28.16 -2.04 5.33
C THR A 72 -27.09 -3.10 5.06
N GLU A 73 -27.38 -4.37 5.35
CA GLU A 73 -26.47 -5.49 5.07
C GLU A 73 -26.12 -5.60 3.58
N GLU A 74 -27.08 -5.30 2.69
CA GLU A 74 -26.87 -5.35 1.23
C GLU A 74 -26.13 -4.12 0.70
N SER A 75 -26.36 -2.96 1.30
CA SER A 75 -25.76 -1.70 0.88
C SER A 75 -24.39 -1.46 1.49
N MET A 76 -23.98 -2.20 2.54
CA MET A 76 -22.67 -2.00 3.17
C MET A 76 -21.55 -2.77 2.47
N HIS A 77 -20.43 -2.08 2.21
CA HIS A 77 -19.18 -2.72 1.83
C HIS A 77 -18.25 -2.75 3.04
N LYS A 78 -18.09 -3.94 3.65
CA LYS A 78 -17.24 -4.13 4.83
C LYS A 78 -15.78 -4.36 4.42
N MET A 79 -14.91 -3.42 4.80
CA MET A 79 -13.47 -3.50 4.62
C MET A 79 -12.84 -4.51 5.59
N ARG A 80 -11.59 -4.91 5.33
CA ARG A 80 -10.88 -5.92 6.14
C ARG A 80 -10.66 -5.52 7.60
N CYS A 81 -10.59 -4.23 7.88
CA CYS A 81 -10.47 -3.69 9.23
C CYS A 81 -11.79 -3.74 10.03
N GLY A 82 -12.88 -4.23 9.42
CA GLY A 82 -14.19 -4.37 10.06
C GLY A 82 -15.08 -3.13 9.94
N HIS A 83 -14.58 -2.03 9.38
CA HIS A 83 -15.39 -0.85 9.08
C HIS A 83 -16.11 -0.98 7.74
N ALA A 84 -17.17 -0.20 7.54
CA ALA A 84 -17.95 -0.24 6.32
C ALA A 84 -18.35 1.15 5.82
N LEU A 85 -18.56 1.24 4.50
CA LEU A 85 -19.16 2.37 3.80
C LEU A 85 -20.30 1.85 2.92
N CYS A 86 -21.20 2.73 2.46
CA CYS A 86 -22.15 2.34 1.41
C CYS A 86 -21.38 1.87 0.17
N LYS A 87 -21.72 0.69 -0.33
CA LYS A 87 -21.14 0.06 -1.53
C LYS A 87 -21.20 1.00 -2.73
N LEU A 88 -22.32 1.70 -2.88
CA LEU A 88 -22.54 2.73 -3.88
C LEU A 88 -23.26 3.92 -3.22
N PRO A 89 -22.91 5.17 -3.57
CA PRO A 89 -21.72 5.59 -4.34
C PRO A 89 -20.44 5.61 -3.48
N CYS A 90 -20.59 5.69 -2.16
CA CYS A 90 -19.54 6.09 -1.21
C CYS A 90 -18.22 5.30 -1.35
N PHE A 91 -18.27 3.97 -1.26
CA PHE A 91 -17.07 3.13 -1.33
C PHE A 91 -16.45 3.14 -2.73
N ARG A 92 -17.27 3.08 -3.78
CA ARG A 92 -16.81 3.07 -5.18
C ARG A 92 -16.02 4.33 -5.53
N GLU A 93 -16.47 5.49 -5.09
CA GLU A 93 -15.78 6.75 -5.36
C GLU A 93 -14.57 6.91 -4.43
N TYR A 94 -14.73 6.59 -3.16
CA TYR A 94 -13.65 6.73 -2.18
C TYR A 94 -12.40 5.91 -2.54
N ARG A 95 -12.57 4.67 -3.04
CA ARG A 95 -11.45 3.80 -3.43
C ARG A 95 -10.62 4.32 -4.62
N GLU A 96 -11.13 5.30 -5.35
CA GLU A 96 -10.37 5.94 -6.44
C GLU A 96 -9.33 6.91 -5.90
N TRP A 97 -9.63 7.59 -4.79
CA TRP A 97 -8.79 8.65 -4.22
C TRP A 97 -7.91 8.17 -3.06
N ARG A 98 -8.38 7.19 -2.30
CA ARG A 98 -7.76 6.76 -1.04
C ARG A 98 -7.73 5.25 -0.91
N ARG A 99 -6.68 4.74 -0.28
CA ARG A 99 -6.45 3.30 -0.01
C ARG A 99 -6.65 2.91 1.46
N ASN A 100 -6.71 3.91 2.31
CA ASN A 100 -6.86 3.77 3.75
C ASN A 100 -8.34 3.80 4.15
N CYS A 101 -8.70 3.05 5.18
CA CYS A 101 -10.00 3.15 5.82
C CYS A 101 -10.19 4.54 6.42
N PRO A 102 -11.32 5.23 6.20
CA PRO A 102 -11.51 6.58 6.75
C PRO A 102 -11.79 6.57 8.27
N TYR A 103 -12.03 5.40 8.89
CA TYR A 103 -12.26 5.28 10.33
C TYR A 103 -10.99 5.00 11.14
N CYS A 104 -10.08 4.18 10.61
CA CYS A 104 -8.90 3.72 11.34
C CYS A 104 -7.58 3.90 10.58
N GLU A 105 -7.62 4.51 9.40
CA GLU A 105 -6.48 4.84 8.54
C GLU A 105 -5.63 3.64 8.08
N GLN A 106 -6.03 2.41 8.40
CA GLN A 106 -5.38 1.20 7.91
C GLN A 106 -5.57 1.05 6.41
N ILE A 107 -4.50 0.65 5.70
CA ILE A 107 -4.55 0.31 4.28
C ILE A 107 -5.37 -0.96 4.10
N VAL A 108 -6.53 -0.86 3.46
CA VAL A 108 -7.50 -1.96 3.31
C VAL A 108 -8.16 -2.01 1.92
N ILE A 109 -7.85 -1.03 1.06
CA ILE A 109 -8.34 -0.90 -0.32
C ILE A 109 -7.12 -0.92 -1.23
N ARG A 110 -7.17 -1.68 -2.34
CA ARG A 110 -6.03 -1.89 -3.25
C ARG A 110 -4.72 -2.11 -2.49
N ILE A 111 -4.65 -3.26 -1.80
CA ILE A 111 -3.60 -3.58 -0.84
C ILE A 111 -2.25 -3.67 -1.55
N ASP A 112 -2.22 -4.42 -2.64
CA ASP A 112 -1.04 -4.59 -3.48
C ASP A 112 -0.93 -3.42 -4.48
N GLN A 113 0.29 -3.04 -4.82
CA GLN A 113 0.61 -1.91 -5.70
C GLN A 113 1.31 -2.39 -6.97
N PRO A 114 1.28 -1.57 -8.04
CA PRO A 114 2.23 -1.74 -9.14
C PRO A 114 3.67 -1.71 -8.60
N GLY A 115 4.48 -2.68 -8.99
CA GLY A 115 5.82 -2.94 -8.48
C GLY A 115 5.89 -4.06 -7.45
N ASP A 116 4.77 -4.38 -6.76
CA ASP A 116 4.73 -5.52 -5.83
C ASP A 116 4.78 -6.83 -6.61
N ALA A 117 5.39 -7.86 -6.00
CA ALA A 117 5.52 -9.18 -6.60
C ALA A 117 4.17 -9.93 -6.58
N CYS A 118 3.78 -10.50 -7.72
CA CYS A 118 2.62 -11.37 -7.82
C CYS A 118 2.83 -12.65 -7.00
N SER A 119 1.86 -13.04 -6.17
CA SER A 119 2.02 -14.19 -5.27
C SER A 119 2.07 -15.56 -5.97
N ILE A 120 1.77 -15.62 -7.28
CA ILE A 120 1.76 -16.86 -8.07
C ILE A 120 3.09 -17.06 -8.79
N CYS A 121 3.52 -16.07 -9.58
CA CYS A 121 4.75 -16.17 -10.40
C CYS A 121 5.97 -15.48 -9.78
N CYS A 122 5.79 -14.73 -8.67
CA CYS A 122 6.83 -13.94 -8.00
C CYS A 122 7.46 -12.80 -8.82
N GLU A 123 6.91 -12.50 -9.99
CA GLU A 123 7.33 -11.38 -10.84
C GLU A 123 6.61 -10.07 -10.47
N PRO A 124 7.21 -8.89 -10.70
CA PRO A 124 6.60 -7.61 -10.39
C PRO A 124 5.33 -7.36 -11.22
N MET A 125 4.32 -6.78 -10.58
CA MET A 125 3.06 -6.39 -11.21
C MET A 125 3.12 -4.99 -11.80
N GLU A 126 2.51 -4.80 -12.96
CA GLU A 126 2.34 -3.49 -13.61
C GLU A 126 0.86 -3.12 -13.65
N VAL A 127 0.56 -1.82 -13.77
CA VAL A 127 -0.83 -1.33 -13.83
C VAL A 127 -1.65 -2.01 -14.93
N GLN A 128 -1.01 -2.34 -16.05
CA GLN A 128 -1.67 -2.88 -17.25
C GLN A 128 -1.95 -4.38 -17.14
N ASN A 129 -1.17 -5.10 -16.34
CA ASN A 129 -1.22 -6.55 -16.26
C ASN A 129 -1.68 -7.07 -14.90
N MET A 130 -2.19 -6.21 -14.02
CA MET A 130 -2.69 -6.58 -12.69
C MET A 130 -4.22 -6.44 -12.58
N GLU A 131 -4.86 -7.36 -11.85
CA GLU A 131 -6.30 -7.35 -11.57
C GLU A 131 -6.55 -7.45 -10.07
N TYR A 132 -7.39 -6.56 -9.52
CA TYR A 132 -7.79 -6.61 -8.11
C TYR A 132 -9.01 -7.51 -7.91
N LEU A 133 -8.89 -8.44 -6.97
CA LEU A 133 -9.97 -9.27 -6.45
C LEU A 133 -10.93 -8.46 -5.57
N ARG A 134 -12.11 -9.02 -5.27
CA ARG A 134 -13.08 -8.43 -4.32
C ARG A 134 -12.52 -8.22 -2.91
N CYS A 135 -11.53 -9.02 -2.54
CA CYS A 135 -10.83 -8.89 -1.27
C CYS A 135 -9.78 -7.76 -1.27
N GLU A 136 -9.61 -7.04 -2.39
CA GLU A 136 -8.64 -5.94 -2.59
C GLU A 136 -7.16 -6.36 -2.70
N HIS A 137 -6.88 -7.66 -2.88
CA HIS A 137 -5.57 -8.12 -3.34
C HIS A 137 -5.49 -8.09 -4.87
N ALA A 138 -4.29 -7.91 -5.41
CA ALA A 138 -4.02 -7.99 -6.84
C ALA A 138 -3.10 -9.15 -7.20
N LEU A 139 -3.26 -9.63 -8.43
CA LEU A 139 -2.42 -10.62 -9.09
C LEU A 139 -2.27 -10.22 -10.56
N HIS A 140 -1.29 -10.80 -11.26
CA HIS A 140 -1.29 -10.67 -12.71
C HIS A 140 -2.58 -11.22 -13.32
N THR A 141 -3.14 -10.53 -14.31
CA THR A 141 -4.36 -10.92 -15.02
C THR A 141 -4.24 -12.35 -15.57
N LEU A 142 -3.10 -12.69 -16.17
CA LEU A 142 -2.84 -14.04 -16.70
C LEU A 142 -2.76 -15.09 -15.59
N CYS A 143 -1.98 -14.82 -14.53
CA CYS A 143 -1.88 -15.73 -13.39
C CYS A 143 -3.25 -15.97 -12.73
N LEU A 144 -4.07 -14.92 -12.57
CA LEU A 144 -5.40 -15.04 -12.02
C LEU A 144 -6.33 -15.85 -12.94
N GLN A 145 -6.24 -15.68 -14.26
CA GLN A 145 -7.02 -16.47 -15.22
C GLN A 145 -6.66 -17.96 -15.17
N GLU A 146 -5.37 -18.30 -15.18
CA GLU A 146 -4.91 -19.69 -15.05
C GLU A 146 -5.35 -20.30 -13.70
N TYR A 147 -5.25 -19.51 -12.64
CA TYR A 147 -5.69 -19.91 -11.31
C TYR A 147 -7.20 -20.23 -11.27
N LYS A 148 -8.04 -19.38 -11.88
CA LYS A 148 -9.48 -19.64 -12.03
C LYS A 148 -9.75 -20.88 -12.91
N LYS A 149 -8.97 -21.08 -13.98
CA LYS A 149 -9.09 -22.24 -14.90
C LYS A 149 -8.81 -23.57 -14.18
N ASN A 150 -7.94 -23.56 -13.17
CA ASN A 150 -7.68 -24.71 -12.30
C ASN A 150 -8.76 -24.91 -11.22
N ASN A 151 -9.92 -24.26 -11.33
CA ASN A 151 -11.07 -24.35 -10.43
C ASN A 151 -10.85 -23.82 -9.00
N TYR A 152 -9.81 -23.01 -8.77
CA TYR A 152 -9.66 -22.32 -7.49
C TYR A 152 -10.67 -21.17 -7.39
N LYS A 153 -11.37 -21.10 -6.25
CA LYS A 153 -12.43 -20.10 -5.97
C LYS A 153 -12.05 -19.10 -4.87
N THR A 154 -10.91 -19.29 -4.23
CA THR A 154 -10.42 -18.50 -3.10
C THR A 154 -9.18 -17.71 -3.46
N CYS A 155 -9.04 -16.50 -2.93
CA CYS A 155 -7.84 -15.69 -3.11
C CYS A 155 -6.61 -16.42 -2.54
N PRO A 156 -5.49 -16.54 -3.28
CA PRO A 156 -4.31 -17.26 -2.82
C PRO A 156 -3.60 -16.60 -1.61
N ILE A 157 -3.89 -15.33 -1.33
CA ILE A 157 -3.22 -14.57 -0.26
C ILE A 157 -4.03 -14.57 1.04
N CYS A 158 -5.36 -14.45 1.00
CA CYS A 158 -6.21 -14.45 2.21
C CYS A 158 -7.27 -15.55 2.28
N MET A 159 -7.30 -16.47 1.31
CA MET A 159 -8.19 -17.63 1.26
C MET A 159 -9.70 -17.31 1.28
N ARG A 160 -10.09 -16.04 1.06
CA ARG A 160 -11.50 -15.64 0.92
C ARG A 160 -12.00 -15.90 -0.49
N ASN A 161 -13.29 -16.14 -0.65
CA ASN A 161 -13.90 -16.31 -1.96
C ASN A 161 -13.68 -15.10 -2.87
N MET A 162 -13.33 -15.37 -4.13
CA MET A 162 -13.02 -14.38 -5.17
C MET A 162 -14.26 -13.73 -5.78
#